data_AF-M4S0B5-F1
#
_entry.id   AF-M4S0B5-F1
#
_cell.length_a   1.000
_cell.length_b   1.000
_cell.length_c   1.000
_cell.angle_alpha   90.00
_cell.angle_beta   90.00
_cell.angle_gamma   90.00
#
_symmetry.space_group_name_H-M   'P 1'
#
loop_
_entity.id
_entity.type
_entity.pdbx_description
1 polymer ?
#
loop_
_entity_poly.entity_id
_entity_poly.type
_entity_poly.pdbx_seq_one_letter_code
_entity_poly.pdbx_strand_id
1 'polypeptide(L)'
;MGEEYRAKIFKSGNSLALRLPKALGLKEGQEMIVREEQAKFTFEPVEPPKKNLDISGFWGKAPWLEAPLREDFEERPSTIARREKEARDKA
;
A
#
# COMPACT_ATOMS: atom_id res chain seq x y z
N MET A 1 14.63 -17.81 -15.82
CA MET A 1 15.54 -16.97 -16.63
C MET A 1 14.88 -15.62 -16.74
N GLY A 2 15.54 -14.55 -16.28
CA GLY A 2 14.98 -13.19 -16.38
C GLY A 2 15.03 -12.70 -17.82
N GLU A 3 14.03 -11.91 -18.23
CA GLU A 3 14.05 -11.23 -19.52
C GLU A 3 15.06 -10.08 -19.48
N GLU A 4 16.02 -10.06 -20.40
CA GLU A 4 16.98 -8.97 -20.53
C GLU A 4 16.41 -7.90 -21.47
N TYR A 5 16.25 -6.68 -20.95
CA TYR A 5 15.74 -5.55 -21.72
C TYR A 5 16.86 -4.54 -21.96
N ARG A 6 17.14 -4.24 -23.23
CA ARG A 6 18.05 -3.15 -23.61
C ARG A 6 17.31 -1.82 -23.57
N ALA A 7 17.70 -0.94 -22.65
CA ALA A 7 17.16 0.41 -22.52
C ALA A 7 18.24 1.47 -22.76
N LYS A 8 17.82 2.65 -23.25
CA LYS A 8 18.70 3.81 -23.41
C LYS A 8 18.41 4.83 -22.31
N ILE A 9 19.48 5.43 -21.80
CA ILE A 9 19.41 6.57 -20.87
C ILE A 9 19.18 7.84 -21.70
N PHE A 10 18.30 8.71 -21.23
CA PHE A 10 18.04 10.01 -21.86
C PHE A 10 17.94 11.11 -20.81
N LYS A 11 18.19 12.35 -21.26
CA LYS A 11 18.07 13.54 -20.40
C LYS A 11 16.60 13.86 -20.15
N SER A 12 16.26 14.07 -18.88
CA SER A 12 14.94 14.50 -18.41
C SER A 12 15.13 15.71 -17.50
N GLY A 13 15.08 16.92 -18.06
CA GLY A 13 15.38 18.16 -17.34
C GLY A 13 16.83 18.20 -16.84
N ASN A 14 17.01 18.36 -15.53
CA ASN A 14 18.32 18.33 -14.86
C ASN A 14 18.73 16.91 -14.42
N SER A 15 17.98 15.88 -14.81
CA SER A 15 18.19 14.50 -14.40
C SER A 15 18.34 13.57 -15.61
N LEU A 16 18.73 12.32 -15.34
CA LEU A 16 18.75 11.23 -16.32
C LEU A 16 17.62 10.26 -16.02
N ALA A 17 17.04 9.69 -17.08
CA ALA A 17 15.97 8.71 -16.98
C ALA A 17 16.28 7.47 -17.83
N LEU A 18 15.84 6.31 -17.35
CA LEU A 18 15.89 5.04 -18.06
C LEU A 18 14.46 4.64 -18.48
N ARG A 19 14.29 4.16 -19.71
CA ARG A 19 12.99 3.62 -20.15
C ARG A 19 12.81 2.21 -19.64
N LEU A 20 11.86 2.04 -18.73
CA LEU A 20 11.46 0.73 -18.22
C LEU A 20 10.28 0.20 -19.05
N PRO A 21 10.36 -1.02 -19.62
CA PRO A 21 9.25 -1.63 -20.35
C PRO A 21 8.02 -1.85 -19.46
N LYS A 22 6.83 -1.63 -20.02
CA LYS A 22 5.55 -1.85 -19.31
C LYS A 22 5.33 -3.31 -18.87
N ALA A 23 6.00 -4.26 -19.53
CA ALA A 23 5.98 -5.68 -19.17
C ALA A 23 6.50 -5.95 -17.74
N LEU A 24 7.32 -5.04 -17.19
CA LEU A 24 7.81 -5.14 -15.81
C LEU A 24 6.73 -4.88 -14.74
N GLY A 25 5.52 -4.45 -15.13
CA GLY A 25 4.39 -4.25 -14.21
C GLY A 25 4.53 -3.04 -13.28
N LEU A 26 5.52 -2.17 -13.49
CA LEU A 26 5.69 -0.92 -12.74
C LEU A 26 4.60 0.08 -13.10
N LYS A 27 4.11 0.82 -12.10
CA LYS A 27 3.07 1.85 -12.30
C LYS A 27 3.70 3.23 -12.50
N GLU A 28 3.10 4.03 -13.39
CA GLU A 28 3.48 5.42 -13.55
C GLU A 28 3.25 6.19 -12.24
N GLY A 29 4.20 7.02 -11.84
CA GLY A 29 4.14 7.79 -10.59
C GLY A 29 4.44 6.99 -9.32
N GLN A 30 4.85 5.72 -9.43
CA GLN A 30 5.28 4.92 -8.29
C GLN A 30 6.65 5.39 -7.78
N GLU A 31 6.75 5.66 -6.48
CA GLU A 31 8.02 5.94 -5.82
C GLU A 31 8.87 4.66 -5.69
N MET A 32 10.14 4.79 -6.07
CA MET A 32 11.11 3.70 -6.07
C MET A 32 12.38 4.18 -5.35
N ILE A 33 12.96 3.31 -4.52
CA ILE A 33 14.32 3.50 -4.03
C ILE A 33 15.28 2.97 -5.10
N VAL A 34 16.24 3.80 -5.49
CA VAL A 34 17.35 3.41 -6.38
C VAL A 34 18.60 3.26 -5.52
N ARG A 35 19.16 2.05 -5.48
CA ARG A 35 20.45 1.77 -4.85
C ARG A 35 21.50 1.55 -5.93
N GLU A 36 22.62 2.26 -5.83
CA GLU A 36 23.80 2.01 -6.65
C GLU A 36 24.81 1.20 -5.84
N GLU A 37 25.18 0.01 -6.34
CA GLU A 37 26.26 -0.81 -5.79
C GLU A 37 27.12 -1.37 -6.91
N GLN A 38 28.43 -1.07 -6.90
CA GLN A 38 29.40 -1.63 -7.85
C GLN A 38 28.94 -1.56 -9.33
N ALA A 39 28.45 -0.38 -9.75
CA ALA A 39 27.88 -0.13 -11.08
C ALA A 39 26.61 -0.92 -11.44
N LYS A 40 25.95 -1.53 -10.45
CA LYS A 40 24.60 -2.10 -10.58
C LYS A 40 23.59 -1.15 -9.92
N PHE A 41 22.48 -0.94 -10.61
CA PHE A 41 21.35 -0.18 -10.08
C PHE A 41 20.24 -1.15 -9.72
N THR A 42 19.84 -1.15 -8.45
CA THR A 42 18.71 -1.95 -7.94
C THR A 42 17.56 -1.01 -7.63
N PHE A 43 16.36 -1.39 -8.09
CA PHE A 43 15.13 -0.62 -7.90
C PHE A 43 14.18 -1.40 -6.99
N GLU A 44 13.82 -0.81 -5.86
CA GLU A 44 12.90 -1.40 -4.89
C GLU A 44 11.67 -0.49 -4.74
N PRO A 45 10.44 -1.03 -4.75
CA PRO A 45 9.26 -0.21 -4.49
C PRO A 45 9.34 0.32 -3.06
N VAL A 46 9.06 1.62 -2.90
CA VAL A 46 8.85 2.16 -1.55
C VAL A 46 7.54 1.56 -1.05
N GLU A 47 7.61 0.70 -0.03
CA GLU A 47 6.39 0.29 0.66
C GLU A 47 5.65 1.56 1.08
N PRO A 48 4.39 1.75 0.67
CA PRO A 48 3.68 2.97 1.03
C PRO A 48 3.69 3.04 2.56
N PRO A 49 4.07 4.19 3.15
CA PRO A 49 4.06 4.33 4.59
C PRO A 49 2.69 3.87 5.07
N LYS A 50 2.67 2.97 6.06
CA LYS A 50 1.42 2.46 6.63
C LYS A 50 0.56 3.69 6.89
N LYS A 51 -0.66 3.72 6.31
CA LYS A 51 -1.65 4.76 6.55
C LYS A 51 -2.15 4.61 7.99
N ASN A 52 -1.26 4.86 8.93
CA ASN A 52 -1.58 4.90 10.34
C ASN A 52 -2.38 6.19 10.51
N LEU A 53 -3.60 6.04 11.00
CA LEU A 53 -4.43 7.15 11.38
C LEU A 53 -3.73 7.86 12.55
N ASP A 54 -3.29 9.09 12.33
CA ASP A 54 -2.64 9.89 13.37
C ASP A 54 -3.69 10.37 14.38
N ILE A 55 -3.78 9.65 15.50
CA ILE A 55 -4.71 9.91 16.60
C ILE A 55 -4.47 11.31 17.19
N SER A 56 -3.24 11.81 17.19
CA SER A 56 -2.91 13.12 17.80
C SER A 56 -3.62 14.29 17.10
N GLY A 57 -3.87 14.17 15.79
CA GLY A 57 -4.52 15.22 15.00
C GLY A 57 -6.00 15.44 15.29
N PHE A 58 -6.67 14.49 15.95
CA PHE A 58 -8.11 14.57 16.24
C PHE A 58 -8.51 14.17 17.66
N TRP A 59 -7.57 13.69 18.47
CA TRP A 59 -7.83 13.41 19.88
C TRP A 59 -8.36 14.66 20.59
N GLY A 60 -9.50 14.54 21.26
CA GLY A 60 -10.13 15.62 22.01
C GLY A 60 -10.90 16.66 21.17
N LYS A 61 -11.05 16.48 19.84
CA LYS A 61 -11.83 17.41 19.01
C LYS A 61 -13.35 17.25 19.11
N ALA A 62 -13.84 16.21 19.79
CA ALA A 62 -15.27 15.97 20.02
C ALA A 62 -15.60 15.82 21.51
N PRO A 63 -15.42 16.89 22.33
CA PRO A 63 -15.69 16.84 23.77
C PRO A 63 -17.19 16.70 24.11
N TRP A 64 -18.07 16.98 23.15
CA TRP A 64 -19.53 16.81 23.29
C TRP A 64 -20.01 15.40 22.93
N LEU A 65 -19.12 14.51 22.48
CA LEU A 65 -19.49 13.16 22.07
C LEU A 65 -19.50 12.25 23.30
N GLU A 66 -20.69 11.97 23.81
CA GLU A 66 -20.89 11.00 24.87
C GLU A 66 -21.02 9.59 24.29
N ALA A 67 -20.44 8.60 24.98
CA ALA A 67 -20.63 7.21 24.60
C ALA A 67 -22.11 6.84 24.77
N PRO A 68 -22.78 6.29 23.74
CA PRO A 68 -24.16 5.85 23.89
C PRO A 68 -24.25 4.75 24.94
N LEU A 69 -25.43 4.63 25.59
CA LEU A 69 -25.69 3.49 26.45
C LEU A 69 -25.55 2.19 25.67
N ARG A 70 -25.04 1.16 26.34
CA ARG A 70 -24.92 -0.17 25.76
C ARG A 70 -26.31 -0.77 25.58
N GLU A 71 -26.76 -0.84 24.33
CA GLU A 71 -27.97 -1.55 23.93
C GLU A 71 -27.66 -2.97 23.46
N ASP A 72 -28.64 -3.86 23.58
CA ASP A 72 -28.60 -5.19 22.97
C ASP A 72 -28.89 -5.04 21.47
N PHE A 73 -27.82 -4.80 20.71
CA PHE A 73 -27.90 -4.75 19.25
C PHE A 73 -28.10 -6.14 18.65
N GLU A 74 -28.77 -6.20 17.50
CA GLU A 74 -28.80 -7.40 16.65
C GLU A 74 -27.37 -7.88 16.34
N GLU A 75 -27.21 -9.20 16.13
CA GLU A 75 -25.90 -9.78 15.85
C GLU A 75 -25.25 -9.09 14.65
N ARG A 76 -24.01 -8.60 14.85
CA ARG A 76 -23.32 -7.83 13.80
C ARG A 76 -23.22 -8.67 12.53
N PRO A 77 -23.55 -8.13 11.34
CA PRO A 77 -23.49 -8.88 10.08
C PRO A 77 -22.09 -9.42 9.78
N SER A 78 -21.04 -8.77 10.28
CA SER A 78 -19.66 -9.27 10.20
C SER A 78 -19.42 -10.54 11.03
N THR A 79 -20.08 -10.69 12.17
CA THR A 79 -20.01 -11.89 13.01
C THR A 79 -20.72 -13.06 12.31
N ILE A 80 -21.88 -12.81 11.71
CA ILE A 80 -22.62 -13.79 10.91
C ILE A 80 -21.78 -14.25 9.72
N ALA A 81 -21.25 -13.30 8.94
CA ALA A 81 -20.40 -13.61 7.79
C ALA A 81 -19.12 -14.37 8.17
N ARG A 82 -18.53 -14.08 9.35
CA ARG A 82 -17.37 -14.84 9.86
C ARG A 82 -17.74 -16.29 10.14
N ARG A 83 -18.86 -16.51 10.83
CA ARG A 83 -19.37 -17.86 11.16
C ARG A 83 -19.71 -18.66 9.91
N GLU A 84 -20.37 -18.06 8.93
CA GLU A 84 -20.67 -18.70 7.64
C GLU A 84 -19.40 -19.09 6.88
N LYS A 85 -18.40 -18.22 6.88
CA LYS A 85 -17.10 -18.50 6.27
C LYS A 85 -16.40 -19.68 6.97
N GLU A 86 -16.36 -19.67 8.31
CA GLU A 86 -15.80 -20.77 9.11
C GLU A 86 -16.53 -22.10 8.89
N ALA A 87 -17.86 -22.06 8.68
CA ALA A 87 -18.65 -23.25 8.36
C ALA A 87 -18.36 -23.77 6.94
N ARG A 88 -18.21 -22.88 5.96
CA ARG A 88 -17.85 -23.24 4.58
C ARG A 88 -16.45 -23.83 4.48
N ASP A 89 -15.49 -23.27 5.21
CA ASP A 89 -14.09 -23.72 5.19
C ASP A 89 -13.88 -25.06 5.93
N LYS A 90 -14.88 -25.53 6.71
CA LYS A 90 -14.89 -26.84 7.38
C LYS A 90 -15.62 -27.96 6.62
N ALA A 91 -16.36 -27.62 5.57
CA ALA A 91 -17.10 -28.56 4.72
C ALA A 91 -16.25 -29.03 3.53
#